data_AF-A0AAE0GE30-F1
#
_entry.id   AF-A0AAE0GE30-F1
#
_cell.length_a   1.000
_cell.length_b   1.000
_cell.length_c   1.000
_cell.angle_alpha   90.00
_cell.angle_beta   90.00
_cell.angle_gamma   90.00
#
_symmetry.space_group_name_H-M   'P 1'
#
loop_
_entity.id
_entity.type
_entity.pdbx_description
1 polymer ?
#
loop_
_entity_poly.entity_id
_entity_poly.type
_entity_poly.pdbx_seq_one_letter_code
_entity_poly.pdbx_strand_id
1 'polypeptide(L)'
;MKGTLDVERSKRSGGYRNPKVIAAGVLGFGFVVGLLVAVSVVEKYLKEAPLLVFLLPFLGMFSLLLLLPLVVFVTYADDFSDVNPLKPKDYFYLMKKTFGALKEGKSRIQVKDL
;
A
#
# COMPACT_ATOMS: atom_id res chain seq x y z
N MET A 1 38.90 7.62 -11.48
CA MET A 1 37.74 6.99 -10.82
C MET A 1 37.14 7.98 -9.81
N LYS A 2 36.07 8.69 -10.20
CA LYS A 2 35.22 9.49 -9.29
C LYS A 2 33.96 9.85 -10.06
N GLY A 3 32.84 9.22 -9.73
CA GLY A 3 31.58 9.45 -10.45
C GLY A 3 30.49 8.43 -10.16
N THR A 4 30.21 8.13 -8.89
CA THR A 4 29.20 7.10 -8.56
C THR A 4 28.29 7.42 -7.38
N LEU A 5 28.15 8.68 -6.97
CA LEU A 5 27.19 9.03 -5.91
C LEU A 5 26.75 10.49 -6.04
N ASP A 6 25.96 10.89 -7.06
CA ASP A 6 25.20 12.17 -6.93
C ASP A 6 24.04 12.49 -7.89
N VAL A 7 23.58 11.62 -8.80
CA VAL A 7 22.56 12.05 -9.82
C VAL A 7 21.33 11.16 -9.92
N GLU A 8 20.89 10.52 -8.84
CA GLU A 8 19.58 9.83 -8.83
C GLU A 8 18.64 10.29 -7.70
N ARG A 9 18.98 11.39 -7.01
CA ARG A 9 18.04 12.13 -6.13
C ARG A 9 17.19 13.16 -6.88
N SER A 10 17.47 13.39 -8.16
CA SER A 10 16.81 14.44 -8.96
C SER A 10 15.70 13.89 -9.85
N LYS A 11 14.54 13.60 -9.22
CA LYS A 11 13.16 13.67 -9.81
C LYS A 11 12.14 12.94 -8.93
N ARG A 12 12.16 13.16 -7.60
CA ARG A 12 11.05 12.75 -6.71
C ARG A 12 10.01 13.86 -6.48
N SER A 13 9.90 14.85 -7.38
CA SER A 13 9.07 16.04 -7.16
C SER A 13 7.90 16.20 -8.14
N GLY A 14 7.45 15.13 -8.82
CA GLY A 14 6.39 15.21 -9.83
C GLY A 14 5.05 14.52 -9.48
N GLY A 15 5.04 13.56 -8.56
CA GLY A 15 3.91 12.61 -8.42
C GLY A 15 2.63 13.14 -7.74
N TYR A 16 2.72 14.20 -6.94
CA TYR A 16 1.55 14.73 -6.19
C TYR A 16 0.46 15.36 -7.06
N ARG A 17 0.74 15.65 -8.34
CA ARG A 17 -0.25 16.15 -9.30
C ARG A 17 -0.94 15.03 -10.10
N ASN A 18 -0.57 13.76 -9.91
CA ASN A 18 -1.22 12.66 -10.61
C ASN A 18 -2.55 12.32 -9.92
N PRO A 19 -3.71 12.42 -10.61
CA PRO A 19 -5.01 12.14 -10.01
C PRO A 19 -5.12 10.71 -9.48
N LYS A 20 -4.37 9.75 -10.04
CA LYS A 20 -4.32 8.36 -9.55
C LYS A 20 -3.68 8.26 -8.16
N VAL A 21 -2.64 9.06 -7.89
CA VAL A 21 -1.93 9.08 -6.60
C VAL A 21 -2.80 9.73 -5.53
N ILE A 22 -3.48 10.83 -5.88
CA ILE A 22 -4.45 11.48 -4.99
C ILE A 22 -5.60 10.51 -4.66
N ALA A 23 -6.17 9.83 -5.66
CA ALA A 23 -7.22 8.84 -5.46
C ALA A 23 -6.76 7.67 -4.58
N ALA A 24 -5.55 7.16 -4.80
CA ALA A 24 -4.96 6.11 -3.97
C ALA A 24 -4.74 6.58 -2.52
N GLY A 25 -4.30 7.83 -2.32
CA GLY A 25 -4.15 8.45 -1.01
C GLY A 25 -5.48 8.61 -0.27
N VAL A 26 -6.53 9.10 -0.95
CA VAL A 26 -7.88 9.22 -0.39
C VAL A 26 -8.45 7.86 -0.02
N LEU A 27 -8.26 6.84 -0.85
CA LEU A 27 -8.66 5.47 -0.52
C LEU A 27 -7.90 4.90 0.66
N GLY A 28 -6.57 5.08 0.71
CA GLY A 28 -5.75 4.65 1.83
C GLY A 28 -6.21 5.31 3.13
N PHE A 29 -6.48 6.61 3.10
CA PHE A 29 -6.99 7.35 4.25
C PHE A 29 -8.39 6.86 4.67
N GLY A 30 -9.32 6.73 3.72
CA GLY A 30 -10.66 6.22 3.97
C GLY A 30 -10.65 4.80 4.57
N PHE A 31 -9.74 3.96 4.11
CA PHE A 31 -9.54 2.62 4.66
C PHE A 31 -9.03 2.66 6.11
N VAL A 32 -8.06 3.53 6.43
CA VAL A 32 -7.58 3.69 7.81
C VAL A 32 -8.69 4.17 8.73
N VAL A 33 -9.48 5.17 8.31
CA VAL A 33 -10.63 5.65 9.09
C VAL A 33 -11.66 4.54 9.27
N GLY A 34 -11.99 3.80 8.21
CA GLY A 34 -12.91 2.67 8.28
C GLY A 34 -12.42 1.57 9.23
N LEU A 35 -11.12 1.30 9.25
CA LEU A 35 -10.51 0.34 10.16
C LEU A 35 -10.62 0.79 11.62
N LEU A 36 -10.36 2.07 11.91
CA LEU A 36 -10.53 2.62 13.26
C LEU A 36 -11.97 2.48 13.74
N VAL A 37 -12.95 2.80 12.87
CA VAL A 37 -14.37 2.60 13.17
C VAL A 37 -14.69 1.14 13.41
N ALA A 38 -14.19 0.22 12.57
CA ALA A 38 -14.39 -1.21 12.73
C ALA A 38 -13.83 -1.73 14.06
N VAL A 39 -12.64 -1.28 14.46
CA VAL A 39 -12.04 -1.64 15.76
C VAL A 39 -12.91 -1.11 16.91
N SER A 40 -13.36 0.15 16.85
CA SER A 40 -14.25 0.70 17.87
C SER A 40 -15.59 -0.03 17.97
N VAL A 41 -16.11 -0.54 16.85
CA VAL A 41 -17.33 -1.37 16.84
C VAL A 41 -17.05 -2.74 17.49
N VAL A 42 -15.97 -3.41 17.09
CA VAL A 42 -15.57 -4.70 17.67
C VAL A 42 -15.36 -4.59 19.17
N GLU A 43 -14.73 -3.52 19.64
CA GLU A 43 -14.51 -3.25 21.07
C GLU A 43 -15.82 -3.11 21.85
N LYS A 44 -16.83 -2.44 21.28
CA LYS A 44 -18.17 -2.30 21.91
C LYS A 44 -18.85 -3.65 22.10
N TYR A 45 -18.76 -4.54 21.12
CA TYR A 45 -19.40 -5.86 21.17
C TYR A 45 -18.53 -6.94 21.83
N LEU A 46 -17.29 -6.64 22.15
CA LEU A 46 -16.34 -7.60 22.73
C LEU A 46 -16.81 -8.17 24.08
N LYS A 47 -17.55 -7.36 24.85
CA LYS A 47 -18.13 -7.77 26.15
C LYS A 47 -19.25 -8.78 25.99
N GLU A 48 -19.99 -8.72 24.88
CA GLU A 48 -21.13 -9.60 24.59
C GLU A 48 -20.70 -10.87 23.85
N ALA A 49 -19.65 -10.77 23.01
CA ALA A 49 -19.12 -11.87 22.24
C ALA A 49 -17.57 -11.87 22.27
N PRO A 50 -16.93 -12.50 23.28
CA PRO A 50 -15.47 -12.50 23.43
C PRO A 50 -14.74 -13.20 22.27
N LEU A 51 -15.44 -14.04 21.51
CA LEU A 51 -14.92 -14.66 20.28
C LEU A 51 -14.59 -13.64 19.18
N LEU A 52 -15.10 -12.41 19.24
CA LEU A 52 -14.75 -11.33 18.32
C LEU A 52 -13.26 -10.98 18.33
N VAL A 53 -12.54 -11.27 19.41
CA VAL A 53 -11.08 -11.08 19.50
C VAL A 53 -10.35 -11.85 18.40
N PHE A 54 -10.86 -13.00 17.98
CA PHE A 54 -10.25 -13.77 16.89
C PHE A 54 -10.34 -13.07 15.54
N LEU A 55 -11.26 -12.10 15.33
CA LEU A 55 -11.31 -11.32 14.10
C LEU A 55 -10.22 -10.25 14.01
N LEU A 56 -9.68 -9.78 15.14
CA LEU A 56 -8.64 -8.74 15.16
C LEU A 56 -7.37 -9.11 14.34
N PRO A 57 -6.77 -10.30 14.48
CA PRO A 57 -5.62 -10.67 13.65
C PRO A 57 -5.96 -10.75 12.16
N PHE A 58 -7.16 -11.21 11.79
CA PHE A 58 -7.59 -11.19 10.39
C PHE A 58 -7.76 -9.76 9.89
N LEU A 59 -8.37 -8.88 10.68
CA LEU A 59 -8.55 -7.47 10.34
C LEU A 59 -7.19 -6.78 10.13
N GLY A 60 -6.21 -7.07 10.99
CA GLY A 60 -4.83 -6.61 10.84
C GLY A 60 -4.12 -7.19 9.61
N MET A 61 -4.34 -8.46 9.29
CA MET A 61 -3.76 -9.07 8.09
C MET A 61 -4.36 -8.48 6.81
N PHE A 62 -5.68 -8.34 6.75
CA PHE A 62 -6.37 -7.71 5.61
C PHE A 62 -5.98 -6.25 5.43
N SER A 63 -5.74 -5.53 6.53
CA SER A 63 -5.30 -4.14 6.46
C SER A 63 -3.91 -4.00 5.87
N LEU A 64 -2.99 -4.87 6.23
CA LEU A 64 -1.66 -4.92 5.62
C LEU A 64 -1.73 -5.33 4.14
N LEU A 65 -2.56 -6.33 3.80
CA LEU A 65 -2.79 -6.73 2.41
C LEU A 65 -3.30 -5.57 1.55
N LEU A 66 -4.13 -4.69 2.11
CA LEU A 66 -4.72 -3.57 1.39
C LEU A 66 -3.86 -2.31 1.37
N LEU A 67 -3.22 -1.97 2.49
CA LEU A 67 -2.45 -0.73 2.62
C LEU A 67 -1.05 -0.83 2.01
N LEU A 68 -0.35 -1.95 2.19
CA LEU A 68 1.05 -2.07 1.75
C LEU A 68 1.21 -1.82 0.23
N PRO A 69 0.39 -2.43 -0.66
CA PRO A 69 0.47 -2.18 -2.10
C PRO A 69 0.08 -0.74 -2.47
N LEU A 70 -0.87 -0.13 -1.75
CA LEU A 70 -1.24 1.29 -1.96
C LEU A 70 -0.10 2.23 -1.59
N VAL A 71 0.57 1.99 -0.46
CA VAL A 71 1.73 2.77 -0.02
C VAL A 71 2.89 2.62 -1.01
N VAL A 72 3.14 1.41 -1.50
CA VAL A 72 4.12 1.17 -2.57
C VAL A 72 3.75 1.94 -3.84
N PHE A 73 2.49 1.88 -4.28
CA PHE A 73 2.05 2.63 -5.46
C PHE A 73 2.24 4.14 -5.28
N VAL A 74 1.89 4.70 -4.13
CA VAL A 74 2.09 6.14 -3.86
C VAL A 74 3.58 6.51 -3.83
N THR A 75 4.42 5.65 -3.24
CA THR A 75 5.87 5.89 -3.09
C THR A 75 6.64 5.76 -4.40
N TYR A 76 6.20 4.85 -5.28
CA TYR A 76 6.82 4.53 -6.57
C TYR A 76 5.86 4.83 -7.73
N ALA A 77 5.05 5.88 -7.63
CA ALA A 77 3.99 6.17 -8.59
C ALA A 77 4.51 6.35 -10.04
N ASP A 78 5.72 6.88 -10.18
CA ASP A 78 6.38 7.09 -11.47
C ASP A 78 6.73 5.75 -12.16
N ASP A 79 7.10 4.73 -11.37
CA ASP A 79 7.37 3.36 -11.83
C ASP A 79 6.09 2.62 -12.26
N PHE A 80 4.93 3.02 -11.72
CA PHE A 80 3.63 2.40 -11.97
C PHE A 80 2.65 3.30 -12.73
N SER A 81 3.16 4.18 -13.59
CA SER A 81 2.36 5.21 -14.30
C SER A 81 1.18 4.65 -15.11
N ASP A 82 1.32 3.45 -15.69
CA ASP A 82 0.26 2.75 -16.45
C ASP A 82 -0.72 1.96 -15.57
N VAL A 83 -0.39 1.73 -14.30
CA VAL A 83 -1.18 0.93 -13.37
C VAL A 83 -2.22 1.80 -12.67
N ASN A 84 -3.44 1.30 -12.53
CA ASN A 84 -4.48 1.97 -11.75
C ASN A 84 -4.86 1.13 -10.52
N PRO A 85 -4.50 1.53 -9.29
CA PRO A 85 -4.83 0.77 -8.08
C PRO A 85 -6.34 0.65 -7.82
N LEU A 86 -7.18 1.45 -8.48
CA LEU A 86 -8.64 1.34 -8.42
C LEU A 86 -9.18 0.14 -9.21
N LYS A 87 -8.43 -0.37 -10.19
CA LYS A 87 -8.83 -1.51 -11.00
C LYS A 87 -8.40 -2.80 -10.28
N PRO A 88 -9.31 -3.75 -10.04
CA PRO A 88 -8.97 -4.98 -9.33
C PRO A 88 -7.78 -5.74 -9.96
N LYS A 89 -7.73 -5.88 -11.29
CA LYS A 89 -6.63 -6.56 -12.00
C LYS A 89 -5.27 -5.93 -11.72
N ASP A 90 -5.19 -4.62 -11.83
CA ASP A 90 -3.97 -3.82 -11.62
C ASP A 90 -3.55 -3.84 -10.15
N TYR A 91 -4.54 -3.87 -9.26
CA TYR A 91 -4.32 -4.02 -7.83
C TYR A 91 -3.72 -5.39 -7.47
N PHE A 92 -4.23 -6.48 -8.04
CA PHE A 92 -3.63 -7.82 -7.86
C PHE A 92 -2.21 -7.89 -8.41
N TYR A 93 -1.93 -7.20 -9.52
CA TYR A 93 -0.57 -7.09 -10.05
C TYR A 93 0.37 -6.36 -9.07
N LEU A 94 -0.07 -5.23 -8.53
CA LEU A 94 0.61 -4.49 -7.46
C LEU A 94 0.88 -5.37 -6.24
N MET A 95 -0.13 -6.07 -5.73
CA MET A 95 0.03 -6.99 -4.61
C MET A 95 1.12 -8.04 -4.87
N LYS A 96 1.08 -8.72 -6.02
CA LYS A 96 2.08 -9.75 -6.36
C LYS A 96 3.49 -9.19 -6.37
N LYS A 97 3.69 -8.01 -6.94
CA LYS A 97 5.00 -7.34 -6.99
C LYS A 97 5.45 -6.87 -5.60
N THR A 98 4.54 -6.25 -4.83
CA THR A 98 4.79 -5.77 -3.47
C THR A 98 5.18 -6.92 -2.53
N PHE A 99 4.40 -7.98 -2.47
CA PHE A 99 4.68 -9.13 -1.60
C PHE A 99 5.81 -10.01 -2.15
N GLY A 100 5.99 -10.09 -3.46
CA GLY A 100 7.14 -10.75 -4.09
C GLY A 100 8.46 -10.07 -3.70
N ALA A 101 8.53 -8.75 -3.82
CA ALA A 101 9.71 -7.97 -3.43
C ALA A 101 9.99 -8.05 -1.91
N LEU A 102 8.93 -8.04 -1.09
CA LEU A 102 9.04 -8.22 0.36
C LEU A 102 9.62 -9.59 0.72
N LYS A 103 9.18 -10.66 0.04
CA LYS A 103 9.69 -12.03 0.21
C LYS A 103 11.15 -12.16 -0.21
N GLU A 104 11.53 -11.47 -1.28
CA GLU A 104 12.91 -11.47 -1.81
C GLU A 104 13.85 -10.54 -1.01
N GLY A 105 13.35 -9.80 -0.01
CA GLY A 105 14.15 -8.87 0.79
C GLY A 105 14.66 -7.67 -0.01
N LYS A 106 14.06 -7.38 -1.17
CA LYS A 106 14.48 -6.28 -2.04
C LYS A 106 13.99 -4.95 -1.47
N SER A 107 14.91 -4.04 -1.16
CA SER A 107 14.59 -2.71 -0.62
C SER A 107 14.02 -1.72 -1.65
N ARG A 108 14.09 -2.07 -2.94
CA ARG A 108 13.54 -1.29 -4.04
C ARG A 108 12.73 -2.19 -4.97
N ILE A 109 11.50 -1.79 -5.23
CA ILE A 109 10.62 -2.44 -6.20
C ILE A 109 10.85 -1.74 -7.54
N GLN A 110 11.70 -2.32 -8.40
CA GLN A 110 11.94 -1.77 -9.74
C GLN A 110 11.01 -2.45 -10.74
N VAL A 111 10.45 -1.67 -11.68
CA VAL A 111 9.74 -2.19 -12.86
C VAL A 111 10.66 -3.10 -13.68
N LYS A 112 11.97 -2.87 -13.60
CA LYS A 112 13.01 -3.52 -14.40
C LYS A 112 13.31 -4.97 -14.01
N ASP A 113 12.79 -5.46 -12.89
CA ASP A 113 12.76 -6.91 -12.57
C ASP A 113 11.52 -7.58 -13.22
N LEU A 114 11.26 -7.22 -14.49
CA LEU A 114 10.27 -7.85 -15.37
C LEU A 114 10.95 -8.91 -16.21
#